data_AF-A0A2P8D704-F1
#
_entry.id   AF-A0A2P8D704-F1
#
_cell.length_a   1.000
_cell.length_b   1.000
_cell.length_c   1.000
_cell.angle_alpha   90.00
_cell.angle_beta   90.00
_cell.angle_gamma   90.00
#
_symmetry.space_group_name_H-M   'P 1'
#
loop_
_entity.id
_entity.type
_entity.pdbx_description
1 polymer ?
#
loop_
_entity_poly.entity_id
_entity_poly.type
_entity_poly.pdbx_seq_one_letter_code
_entity_poly.pdbx_strand_id
1 'polypeptide(L)'
;MGIMYMGIYSDRIGDHEGYAAQLLPDGTETSMVLDLSEITGHRAACECGWRGATVHPPTEAGEQQADDEWEARHLEPLVDTEAARHTVTGAVLVRFMRELARQADRRPRVDGDRYDGHALGLCDANNQLGDLLDELTRQEVTA
;
A
#
# COMPACT_ATOMS: atom_id res chain seq x y z
N MET A 1 -14.72 -16.89 2.97
CA MET A 1 -14.65 -15.69 3.83
C MET A 1 -14.02 -14.58 3.01
N GLY A 2 -14.42 -13.32 3.14
CA GLY A 2 -13.81 -12.23 2.36
C GLY A 2 -12.54 -11.66 3.01
N ILE A 3 -11.67 -11.06 2.19
CA ILE A 3 -10.43 -10.39 2.57
C ILE A 3 -10.59 -8.91 2.26
N MET A 4 -10.37 -8.04 3.25
CA MET A 4 -10.39 -6.59 3.09
C MET A 4 -9.02 -5.99 3.29
N TYR A 5 -8.70 -4.97 2.49
CA TYR A 5 -7.50 -4.16 2.69
C TYR A 5 -7.73 -3.07 3.76
N MET A 6 -6.90 -3.10 4.81
CA MET A 6 -6.96 -2.17 5.95
C MET A 6 -5.71 -1.30 6.07
N GLY A 7 -4.95 -1.13 4.98
CA GLY A 7 -3.70 -0.36 4.98
C GLY A 7 -3.89 1.16 4.80
N ILE A 8 -2.78 1.88 4.66
CA ILE A 8 -2.71 3.35 4.67
C ILE A 8 -3.53 4.05 3.57
N TYR A 9 -3.95 3.31 2.54
CA TYR A 9 -4.74 3.84 1.43
C TYR A 9 -6.18 3.31 1.41
N SER A 10 -6.66 2.62 2.45
CA SER A 10 -7.99 1.98 2.48
C SER A 10 -9.10 2.98 2.11
N ASP A 11 -9.09 4.16 2.72
CA ASP A 11 -10.10 5.20 2.48
C ASP A 11 -10.05 5.80 1.07
N ARG A 12 -8.94 5.59 0.35
CA ARG A 12 -8.68 6.21 -0.95
C ARG A 12 -8.91 5.27 -2.12
N ILE A 13 -8.57 3.99 -1.95
CA ILE A 13 -8.88 2.98 -2.96
C ILE A 13 -10.35 2.52 -2.87
N GLY A 14 -11.03 2.80 -1.76
CA GLY A 14 -12.43 2.45 -1.55
C GLY A 14 -12.60 1.02 -1.03
N ASP A 15 -13.85 0.63 -0.78
CA ASP A 15 -14.18 -0.70 -0.28
C ASP A 15 -13.94 -1.75 -1.38
N HIS A 16 -12.92 -2.57 -1.16
CA HIS A 16 -12.57 -3.71 -1.99
C HIS A 16 -12.47 -4.96 -1.11
N GLU A 17 -13.58 -5.67 -0.96
CA GLU A 17 -13.61 -7.00 -0.35
C GLU A 17 -13.39 -8.06 -1.44
N GLY A 18 -12.26 -8.76 -1.35
CA GLY A 18 -11.91 -9.90 -2.18
C GLY A 18 -12.43 -11.21 -1.61
N TYR A 19 -12.73 -12.18 -2.47
CA TYR A 19 -13.09 -13.53 -2.05
C TYR A 19 -12.86 -14.55 -3.16
N ALA A 20 -12.54 -15.78 -2.78
CA ALA A 20 -12.60 -16.95 -3.65
C ALA A 20 -14.06 -17.38 -3.92
N ALA A 21 -14.63 -16.92 -5.05
CA ALA A 21 -15.94 -17.37 -5.49
C ALA A 21 -15.91 -18.87 -5.81
N GLN A 22 -16.88 -19.62 -5.30
CA GLN A 22 -17.00 -21.05 -5.56
C GLN A 22 -17.80 -21.29 -6.84
N LEU A 23 -17.31 -22.16 -7.73
CA LEU A 23 -17.95 -22.49 -9.00
C LEU A 23 -18.77 -23.77 -8.89
N LEU A 24 -20.05 -23.68 -9.24
CA LEU A 24 -20.97 -24.82 -9.30
C LEU A 24 -20.80 -25.61 -10.60
N PRO A 25 -21.28 -26.88 -10.67
CA PRO A 25 -21.20 -27.71 -11.88
C PRO A 25 -21.90 -27.11 -13.12
N ASP A 26 -22.85 -26.22 -12.93
CA ASP A 26 -23.55 -25.50 -14.01
C ASP A 26 -22.81 -24.23 -14.46
N GLY A 27 -21.66 -23.93 -13.87
CA GLY A 27 -20.84 -22.75 -14.15
C GLY A 27 -21.26 -21.50 -13.37
N THR A 28 -22.26 -21.58 -12.50
CA THR A 28 -22.67 -20.47 -11.63
C THR A 28 -21.63 -20.22 -10.56
N GLU A 29 -21.29 -18.96 -10.31
CA GLU A 29 -20.42 -18.55 -9.20
C GLU A 29 -21.25 -18.16 -7.98
N THR A 30 -20.80 -18.55 -6.79
CA THR A 30 -21.40 -18.16 -5.51
C THR A 30 -20.35 -17.67 -4.53
N SER A 31 -20.74 -16.72 -3.67
CA SER A 31 -19.94 -16.30 -2.51
C SER A 31 -20.26 -17.11 -1.26
N MET A 32 -21.22 -18.04 -1.33
CA MET A 32 -21.51 -18.95 -0.24
C MET A 32 -20.38 -19.98 -0.08
N VAL A 33 -20.16 -20.40 1.17
CA VAL A 33 -19.23 -21.49 1.47
C VAL A 33 -20.00 -22.80 1.43
N LEU A 34 -19.76 -23.59 0.38
CA LEU A 34 -20.26 -24.95 0.20
C LEU A 34 -19.15 -25.97 0.47
N ASP A 35 -19.53 -27.25 0.55
CA ASP A 35 -18.58 -28.34 0.64
C ASP A 35 -17.75 -28.43 -0.66
N LEU A 36 -16.46 -28.76 -0.56
CA LEU A 36 -15.58 -28.92 -1.72
C LEU A 36 -16.10 -29.97 -2.71
N SER A 37 -16.87 -30.94 -2.23
CA SER A 37 -17.53 -31.96 -3.06
C SER A 37 -18.71 -31.43 -3.90
N GLU A 38 -19.23 -30.23 -3.59
CA GLU A 38 -20.35 -29.59 -4.28
C GLU A 38 -19.90 -28.60 -5.37
N ILE A 39 -18.59 -28.33 -5.46
CA ILE A 39 -18.03 -27.30 -6.33
C ILE A 39 -17.03 -27.90 -7.33
N THR A 40 -16.75 -27.14 -8.38
CA THR A 40 -15.84 -27.53 -9.47
C THR A 40 -14.55 -26.70 -9.50
N GLY A 41 -14.50 -25.62 -8.72
CA GLY A 41 -13.31 -24.80 -8.56
C GLY A 41 -13.56 -23.51 -7.80
N HIS A 42 -12.51 -22.71 -7.68
CA HIS A 42 -12.55 -21.36 -7.14
C HIS A 42 -12.12 -20.34 -8.21
N ARG A 43 -12.67 -19.13 -8.18
CA ARG A 43 -12.18 -18.00 -8.97
C ARG A 43 -12.08 -16.77 -8.08
N ALA A 44 -11.01 -16.01 -8.26
CA ALA A 44 -10.83 -14.73 -7.59
C ALA A 44 -11.98 -13.78 -7.95
N ALA A 45 -12.57 -13.13 -6.96
CA ALA A 45 -13.64 -12.16 -7.15
C ALA A 45 -13.49 -10.99 -6.18
N CYS A 46 -14.09 -9.84 -6.53
CA CYS A 46 -14.22 -8.70 -5.65
C CYS A 46 -15.65 -8.16 -5.70
N GLU A 47 -16.13 -7.57 -4.60
CA GLU A 47 -17.44 -6.93 -4.51
C GLU A 47 -17.61 -5.81 -5.56
N CYS A 48 -16.53 -5.13 -5.93
CA CYS A 48 -16.55 -4.09 -6.97
C CYS A 48 -16.80 -4.63 -8.40
N GLY A 49 -17.00 -5.95 -8.55
CA GLY A 49 -17.29 -6.62 -9.82
C GLY A 49 -16.06 -7.15 -10.55
N TRP A 50 -14.85 -6.95 -10.03
CA TRP A 50 -13.64 -7.52 -10.62
C TRP A 50 -13.65 -9.07 -10.52
N ARG A 51 -13.08 -9.74 -11.52
CA ARG A 51 -12.98 -11.19 -11.61
C ARG A 51 -11.61 -11.63 -12.11
N GLY A 52 -11.07 -12.63 -11.44
CA GLY A 52 -9.85 -13.33 -11.83
C GLY A 52 -10.01 -14.09 -13.14
N ALA A 53 -8.90 -14.26 -13.84
CA ALA A 53 -8.88 -14.97 -15.11
C ALA A 53 -8.85 -16.48 -14.91
N THR A 54 -8.28 -16.94 -13.80
CA THR A 54 -7.99 -18.36 -13.56
C THR A 54 -9.09 -19.02 -12.74
N VAL A 55 -9.43 -20.26 -13.10
CA VAL A 55 -10.20 -21.16 -12.24
C VAL A 55 -9.22 -22.09 -11.56
N HIS A 56 -9.21 -22.06 -10.24
CA HIS A 56 -8.37 -22.88 -9.39
C HIS A 56 -9.13 -24.15 -8.96
N PRO A 57 -8.43 -25.27 -8.66
CA PRO A 57 -9.06 -26.53 -8.29
C PRO A 57 -9.95 -26.42 -7.04
N PRO A 58 -10.98 -27.28 -6.86
CA PRO A 58 -11.87 -27.27 -5.68
C PRO A 58 -11.17 -27.88 -4.46
N THR A 59 -10.15 -27.19 -3.96
CA THR A 59 -9.35 -27.56 -2.80
C THR A 59 -9.08 -26.32 -1.97
N GLU A 60 -8.76 -26.47 -0.68
CA GLU A 60 -8.33 -25.35 0.17
C GLU A 60 -7.13 -24.59 -0.44
N ALA A 61 -6.20 -25.31 -1.07
CA ALA A 61 -5.09 -24.68 -1.78
C ALA A 61 -5.55 -23.88 -3.01
N GLY A 62 -6.63 -24.29 -3.67
CA GLY A 62 -7.23 -23.55 -4.78
C GLY A 62 -8.02 -22.32 -4.32
N GLU A 63 -8.65 -22.38 -3.14
CA GLU A 63 -9.22 -21.21 -2.46
C GLU A 63 -8.11 -20.17 -2.20
N GLN A 64 -7.01 -20.58 -1.58
CA GLN A 64 -5.86 -19.68 -1.33
C GLN A 64 -5.28 -19.10 -2.63
N GLN A 65 -5.15 -19.90 -3.69
CA GLN A 65 -4.67 -19.41 -4.98
C GLN A 65 -5.60 -18.37 -5.62
N ALA A 66 -6.91 -18.49 -5.41
CA ALA A 66 -7.87 -17.48 -5.86
C ALA A 66 -7.72 -16.18 -5.06
N ASP A 67 -7.50 -16.27 -3.76
CA ASP A 67 -7.24 -15.11 -2.91
C ASP A 67 -5.90 -14.42 -3.28
N ASP A 68 -4.83 -15.20 -3.51
CA ASP A 68 -3.53 -14.70 -3.96
C ASP A 68 -3.64 -13.99 -5.34
N GLU A 69 -4.46 -14.54 -6.25
CA GLU A 69 -4.72 -13.90 -7.54
C GLU A 69 -5.46 -12.56 -7.36
N TRP A 70 -6.44 -12.49 -6.46
CA TRP A 70 -7.11 -11.23 -6.15
C TRP A 70 -6.13 -10.19 -5.59
N GLU A 71 -5.27 -10.58 -4.64
CA GLU A 71 -4.27 -9.68 -4.07
C GLU A 71 -3.33 -9.14 -5.17
N ALA A 72 -2.68 -10.04 -5.90
CA ALA A 72 -1.64 -9.66 -6.87
C ALA A 72 -2.18 -8.96 -8.14
N ARG A 73 -3.44 -9.24 -8.54
CA ARG A 73 -3.98 -8.76 -9.83
C ARG A 73 -5.02 -7.67 -9.69
N HIS A 74 -5.58 -7.47 -8.50
CA HIS A 74 -6.61 -6.47 -8.26
C HIS A 74 -6.20 -5.50 -7.16
N LEU A 75 -5.87 -6.00 -5.97
CA LEU A 75 -5.60 -5.14 -4.82
C LEU A 75 -4.28 -4.37 -4.96
N GLU A 76 -3.16 -5.07 -5.18
CA GLU A 76 -1.82 -4.46 -5.29
C GLU A 76 -1.78 -3.34 -6.34
N PRO A 77 -2.31 -3.51 -7.58
CA PRO A 77 -2.35 -2.43 -8.55
C PRO A 77 -3.11 -1.17 -8.11
N LEU A 78 -4.18 -1.32 -7.32
CA LEU A 78 -4.93 -0.19 -6.77
C LEU A 78 -4.10 0.56 -5.71
N VAL A 79 -3.46 -0.21 -4.82
CA VAL A 79 -2.56 0.31 -3.79
C VAL A 79 -1.39 1.04 -4.45
N ASP A 80 -0.75 0.44 -5.45
CA ASP A 80 0.39 1.03 -6.17
C ASP A 80 0.00 2.28 -6.94
N THR A 81 -1.17 2.27 -7.60
CA THR A 81 -1.68 3.45 -8.31
C THR A 81 -1.92 4.62 -7.35
N GLU A 82 -2.45 4.35 -6.16
CA GLU A 82 -2.63 5.38 -5.15
C GLU A 82 -1.29 5.82 -4.55
N ALA A 83 -0.40 4.89 -4.22
CA ALA A 83 0.95 5.18 -3.72
C ALA A 83 1.76 6.04 -4.70
N ALA A 84 1.61 5.80 -6.01
CA ALA A 84 2.24 6.58 -7.07
C ALA A 84 1.83 8.07 -7.05
N ARG A 85 0.69 8.43 -6.45
CA ARG A 85 0.26 9.83 -6.29
C ARG A 85 0.93 10.53 -5.11
N HIS A 86 1.49 9.76 -4.17
CA HIS A 86 2.15 10.27 -2.97
C HIS A 86 3.68 10.09 -3.04
N THR A 87 4.19 9.56 -4.14
CA THR A 87 5.64 9.49 -4.37
C THR A 87 6.16 10.88 -4.73
N VAL A 88 7.16 11.31 -3.97
CA VAL A 88 7.95 12.51 -4.29
C VAL A 88 9.29 12.07 -4.84
N THR A 89 9.78 12.77 -5.87
CA THR A 89 11.13 12.51 -6.36
C THR A 89 12.16 12.90 -5.30
N GLY A 90 13.32 12.22 -5.28
CA GLY A 90 14.42 12.60 -4.40
C GLY A 90 14.85 14.06 -4.58
N ALA A 91 14.75 14.61 -5.80
CA ALA A 91 15.02 16.01 -6.07
C ALA A 91 14.03 16.97 -5.38
N VAL A 92 12.74 16.64 -5.33
CA VAL A 92 11.72 17.40 -4.60
C VAL A 92 11.99 17.35 -3.10
N LEU A 93 12.35 16.18 -2.56
CA LEU A 93 12.67 16.01 -1.15
C LEU A 93 13.92 16.81 -0.75
N VAL A 94 15.02 16.72 -1.52
CA VAL A 94 16.23 17.51 -1.31
C VAL A 94 15.95 19.01 -1.39
N ARG A 95 15.08 19.44 -2.33
CA ARG A 95 14.66 20.85 -2.42
C ARG A 95 13.90 21.29 -1.17
N PHE A 96 13.01 20.45 -0.66
CA PHE A 96 12.26 20.71 0.57
C PHE A 96 13.20 20.82 1.78
N MET A 97 14.12 19.87 1.96
CA MET A 97 15.14 19.89 3.02
C MET A 97 15.98 21.18 2.99
N ARG A 98 16.46 21.58 1.80
CA ARG A 98 17.18 22.85 1.63
C ARG A 98 16.33 24.06 2.02
N GLU A 99 15.02 24.02 1.77
CA GLU A 99 14.12 25.11 2.15
C GLU A 99 13.88 25.14 3.66
N LEU A 100 13.74 23.99 4.32
CA LEU A 100 13.66 23.90 5.79
C LEU A 100 14.90 24.51 6.45
N ALA A 101 16.10 24.16 5.97
CA ALA A 101 17.36 24.73 6.46
C ALA A 101 17.40 26.26 6.29
N ARG A 102 17.02 26.78 5.11
CA ARG A 102 16.96 28.23 4.88
C ARG A 102 15.95 28.94 5.78
N GLN A 103 14.81 28.30 6.07
CA GLN A 103 13.82 28.87 6.98
C GLN A 103 14.31 28.91 8.43
N ALA A 104 15.08 27.92 8.86
CA ALA A 104 15.76 27.96 10.15
C ALA A 104 16.78 29.13 10.20
N ASP A 105 17.61 29.28 9.17
CA ASP A 105 18.64 30.33 9.09
C ASP A 105 18.06 31.75 9.06
N ARG A 106 16.87 31.93 8.46
CA ARG A 106 16.19 33.23 8.36
C ARG A 106 15.50 33.67 9.65
N ARG A 107 15.37 32.77 10.63
CA ARG A 107 14.71 33.13 11.89
C ARG A 107 15.59 34.00 12.79
N PRO A 108 14.99 34.93 13.55
CA PRO A 108 15.73 35.72 14.52
C PRO A 108 16.41 34.80 15.53
N ARG A 109 17.69 35.07 15.81
CA ARG A 109 18.39 34.41 16.91
C ARG A 109 17.93 35.01 18.24
N VAL A 110 17.74 34.16 19.23
CA VAL A 110 17.53 34.55 20.63
C VAL A 110 18.91 34.70 21.27
N ASP A 111 19.12 35.80 22.02
CA ASP A 111 20.39 36.11 22.70
C ASP A 111 21.63 35.99 21.80
N GLY A 112 21.62 36.71 20.68
CA GLY A 112 22.77 36.92 19.82
C GLY A 112 23.11 35.75 18.89
N ASP A 113 23.00 34.50 19.35
CA ASP A 113 23.49 33.35 18.57
C ASP A 113 22.67 32.04 18.67
N ARG A 114 21.62 31.97 19.50
CA ARG A 114 20.83 30.73 19.63
C ARG A 114 19.62 30.74 18.69
N TYR A 115 19.35 29.59 18.09
CA TYR A 115 18.08 29.36 17.43
C TYR A 115 16.93 29.42 18.45
N ASP A 116 15.81 30.03 18.06
CA ASP A 116 14.56 29.86 18.80
C ASP A 116 14.08 28.40 18.70
N GLY A 117 13.13 28.03 19.57
CA GLY A 117 12.61 26.66 19.61
C GLY A 117 12.02 26.18 18.28
N HIS A 118 11.53 27.10 17.45
CA HIS A 118 10.97 26.74 16.16
C HIS A 118 12.06 26.46 15.13
N ALA A 119 13.12 27.28 15.06
CA ALA A 119 14.27 27.04 14.21
C ALA A 119 15.00 25.75 14.60
N LEU A 120 15.08 25.42 15.89
CA LEU A 120 15.56 24.11 16.35
C LEU A 120 14.69 22.96 15.82
N GLY A 121 13.36 23.09 15.88
CA GLY A 121 12.45 22.09 15.34
C GLY A 121 12.58 21.87 13.83
N LEU A 122 12.84 22.95 13.06
CA LEU A 122 13.09 22.82 11.61
C LEU A 122 14.42 22.10 11.32
N CYS A 123 15.48 22.40 12.09
CA CYS A 123 16.76 21.70 11.98
C CYS A 123 16.62 20.22 12.33
N ASP A 124 15.88 19.90 13.40
CA ASP A 124 15.64 18.52 13.84
C ASP A 124 14.87 17.72 12.78
N ALA A 125 13.77 18.27 12.25
CA ALA A 125 13.02 17.65 11.16
C ALA A 125 13.89 17.42 9.92
N ASN A 126 14.75 18.39 9.58
CA ASN A 126 15.66 18.28 8.45
C ASN A 126 16.72 17.17 8.65
N ASN A 127 17.22 16.99 9.88
CA ASN A 127 18.16 15.92 10.21
C ASN A 127 17.50 14.55 10.15
N GLN A 128 16.30 14.40 10.71
CA GLN A 128 15.55 13.14 10.67
C GLN A 128 15.24 12.71 9.23
N LEU A 129 14.92 13.66 8.34
CA LEU A 129 14.73 13.38 6.91
C LEU A 129 16.04 12.94 6.23
N GLY A 130 17.18 13.48 6.66
CA GLY A 130 18.50 13.05 6.19
C GLY A 130 18.81 11.61 6.62
N ASP A 131 18.61 11.30 7.89
CA ASP A 131 18.85 9.95 8.42
C ASP A 131 17.98 8.90 7.72
N LEU A 132 16.71 9.23 7.45
CA LEU A 132 15.79 8.36 6.70
C LEU A 132 16.30 8.10 5.27
N LEU A 133 16.78 9.13 4.57
CA LEU A 133 17.33 8.98 3.22
C LEU A 133 18.57 8.10 3.20
N ASP A 134 19.45 8.26 4.19
CA ASP A 134 20.64 7.42 4.35
C ASP A 134 20.27 5.96 4.63
N GLU A 135 19.22 5.71 5.42
CA GLU A 135 18.71 4.37 5.68
C GLU A 135 18.13 3.72 4.41
N LEU A 136 17.26 4.42 3.69
CA LEU A 136 16.68 3.92 2.43
C LEU A 136 17.76 3.58 1.40
N THR A 137 18.77 4.44 1.28
CA THR A 137 19.90 4.19 0.37
C THR A 137 20.68 2.94 0.76
N ARG A 138 20.84 2.65 2.06
CA ARG A 138 21.51 1.42 2.52
C ARG A 138 20.70 0.16 2.19
N GLN A 139 19.38 0.23 2.28
CA GLN A 139 18.50 -0.91 1.98
C GLN A 139 18.50 -1.28 0.49
N GLU A 140 18.54 -0.28 -0.41
CA GLU A 140 18.65 -0.51 -1.87
C GLU A 140 19.98 -1.15 -2.29
N VAL A 141 21.07 -0.97 -1.54
CA VAL A 141 22.38 -1.58 -1.84
C VAL A 141 22.44 -3.06 -1.41
N THR A 142 21.53 -3.49 -0.55
CA THR A 142 21.48 -4.85 0.01
C THR A 142 20.41 -5.76 -0.59
N ALA A 143 19.54 -5.22 -1.46
CA ALA A 143 18.50 -5.95 -2.19
C ALA A 143 18.97 -6.33 -3.60
#